data_AF-A0A959H8Q5-F1
#
_entry.id   AF-A0A959H8Q5-F1
#
_cell.length_a   1.000
_cell.length_b   1.000
_cell.length_c   1.000
_cell.angle_alpha   90.00
_cell.angle_beta   90.00
_cell.angle_gamma   90.00
#
_symmetry.space_group_name_H-M   'P 1'
#
loop_
_entity.id
_entity.type
_entity.pdbx_description
1 polymer ?
#
loop_
_entity_poly.entity_id
_entity_poly.type
_entity_poly.pdbx_seq_one_letter_code
_entity_poly.pdbx_strand_id
1 'polypeptide(L)'
;TMNRAMSAGSGGVTPENDLEALLEGVRLMGEIDELVLIADNYSDVRDIELLTQLHAPVRIVLAGVDHGINEDYLTIAYATGGSIHTLEEDVETLSHLADGEVVKIGDYRYRVNRGQFIQLSD
;
A
#
# COMPACT_ATOMS: atom_id res chain seq x y z
N THR A 1 -14.39 -14.68 -6.56
CA THR A 1 -13.23 -15.56 -6.85
C THR A 1 -12.24 -14.80 -7.70
N MET A 2 -10.95 -15.09 -7.57
CA MET A 2 -9.87 -14.43 -8.33
C MET A 2 -10.17 -14.36 -9.85
N ASN A 3 -10.72 -15.44 -10.41
CA ASN A 3 -11.13 -15.50 -11.83
C ASN A 3 -12.14 -14.43 -12.24
N ARG A 4 -13.08 -14.04 -11.36
CA ARG A 4 -14.04 -12.97 -11.69
C ARG A 4 -13.36 -11.60 -11.72
N ALA A 5 -12.44 -11.33 -10.79
CA ALA A 5 -11.67 -10.09 -10.78
C ALA A 5 -10.82 -9.96 -12.04
N MET A 6 -10.08 -11.02 -12.39
CA MET A 6 -9.27 -11.06 -13.61
C MET A 6 -10.11 -10.87 -14.89
N SER A 7 -11.33 -11.43 -14.93
CA SER A 7 -12.20 -11.30 -16.12
C SER A 7 -12.85 -9.92 -16.30
N ALA A 8 -12.86 -9.10 -15.24
CA ALA A 8 -13.52 -7.78 -15.24
C ALA A 8 -12.54 -6.63 -15.50
N GLY A 9 -11.22 -6.88 -15.42
CA GLY A 9 -10.17 -5.89 -15.70
C GLY A 9 -9.56 -6.06 -17.09
N SER A 10 -9.24 -4.95 -17.76
CA SER A 10 -8.53 -4.95 -19.05
C SER A 10 -7.09 -4.41 -18.97
N GLY A 11 -6.61 -4.03 -17.78
CA GLY A 11 -5.24 -3.53 -17.57
C GLY A 11 -4.90 -2.23 -18.32
N GLY A 12 -5.92 -1.43 -18.68
CA GLY A 12 -5.78 -0.36 -19.66
C GLY A 12 -5.43 1.04 -19.12
N VAL A 13 -5.36 1.24 -17.80
CA VAL A 13 -5.07 2.54 -17.19
C VAL A 13 -4.05 2.33 -16.07
N THR A 14 -2.98 3.14 -16.07
CA THR A 14 -1.76 2.93 -15.27
C THR A 14 -2.00 2.85 -13.75
N PRO A 15 -2.85 3.72 -13.14
CA PRO A 15 -3.16 3.59 -11.71
C PRO A 15 -4.23 2.53 -11.44
N GLU A 16 -3.97 1.66 -10.47
CA GLU A 16 -4.84 0.54 -10.06
C GLU A 16 -5.85 0.97 -8.99
N ASN A 17 -7.02 0.31 -8.95
CA ASN A 17 -8.13 0.68 -8.06
C ASN A 17 -8.04 -0.05 -6.69
N ASP A 18 -6.87 0.00 -6.05
CA ASP A 18 -6.60 -0.78 -4.83
C ASP A 18 -7.49 -0.35 -3.66
N LEU A 19 -7.71 0.96 -3.50
CA LEU A 19 -8.52 1.47 -2.39
C LEU A 19 -10.00 1.16 -2.55
N GLU A 20 -10.56 1.25 -3.76
CA GLU A 20 -11.95 0.83 -3.99
C GLU A 20 -12.12 -0.68 -3.76
N ALA A 21 -11.14 -1.49 -4.15
CA ALA A 21 -11.15 -2.93 -3.91
C ALA A 21 -11.12 -3.25 -2.40
N LEU A 22 -10.26 -2.57 -1.63
CA LEU A 22 -10.19 -2.71 -0.17
C LEU A 22 -11.50 -2.29 0.50
N LEU A 23 -12.04 -1.12 0.15
CA LEU A 23 -13.29 -0.60 0.70
C LEU A 23 -14.49 -1.51 0.38
N GLU A 24 -14.57 -2.03 -0.85
CA GLU A 24 -15.60 -2.99 -1.21
C GLU A 24 -15.44 -4.31 -0.43
N GLY A 25 -14.20 -4.74 -0.20
CA GLY A 25 -13.88 -5.87 0.68
C GLY A 25 -14.44 -5.67 2.09
N VAL A 26 -14.20 -4.52 2.71
CA VAL A 26 -14.77 -4.15 4.02
C VAL A 26 -16.29 -4.17 3.98
N ARG A 27 -16.89 -3.54 2.96
CA ARG A 27 -18.35 -3.44 2.80
C ARG A 27 -19.02 -4.81 2.71
N LEU A 28 -18.38 -5.78 2.05
CA LEU A 28 -18.90 -7.13 1.87
C LEU A 28 -18.75 -8.01 3.12
N MET A 29 -17.66 -7.85 3.87
CA MET A 29 -17.33 -8.68 5.02
C MET A 29 -17.95 -8.17 6.34
N GLY A 30 -18.18 -6.86 6.45
CA GLY A 30 -18.64 -6.24 7.69
C GLY A 30 -17.48 -5.91 8.62
N GLU A 31 -17.53 -6.39 9.86
CA GLU A 31 -16.44 -6.21 10.83
C GLU A 31 -15.26 -7.10 10.45
N ILE A 32 -14.07 -6.51 10.35
CA ILE A 32 -12.84 -7.17 9.93
C ILE A 32 -11.69 -6.75 10.83
N ASP A 33 -10.80 -7.70 11.15
CA ASP A 33 -9.60 -7.43 11.96
C ASP A 33 -8.48 -6.85 11.10
N GLU A 34 -8.32 -7.32 9.86
CA GLU A 34 -7.29 -6.87 8.91
C GLU A 34 -7.68 -7.19 7.46
N LEU A 35 -6.97 -6.54 6.53
CA LEU A 35 -7.06 -6.76 5.08
C LEU A 35 -5.71 -7.23 4.55
N VAL A 36 -5.73 -8.09 3.53
CA VAL A 36 -4.53 -8.44 2.77
C VAL A 36 -4.69 -7.93 1.34
N LEU A 37 -3.80 -7.02 0.92
CA LEU A 37 -3.67 -6.54 -0.44
C LEU A 37 -2.51 -7.29 -1.12
N ILE A 38 -2.71 -7.77 -2.34
CA ILE A 38 -1.63 -8.30 -3.18
C ILE A 38 -1.55 -7.40 -4.40
N ALA A 39 -0.43 -6.72 -4.57
CA ALA A 39 -0.29 -5.66 -5.57
C ALA A 39 1.06 -5.71 -6.31
N ASP A 40 1.11 -4.98 -7.42
CA ASP A 40 2.33 -4.76 -8.20
C ASP A 40 2.87 -3.35 -7.93
N ASN A 41 4.16 -3.27 -7.61
CA ASN A 41 4.86 -2.02 -7.28
C ASN A 41 5.02 -1.07 -8.49
N TYR A 42 4.85 -1.55 -9.72
CA TYR A 42 5.03 -0.74 -10.93
C TYR A 42 3.85 0.20 -11.24
N SER A 43 2.74 0.10 -10.51
CA SER A 43 1.54 0.91 -10.73
C SER A 43 1.29 1.82 -9.53
N ASP A 44 0.88 3.06 -9.82
CA ASP A 44 0.40 4.00 -8.81
C ASP A 44 -0.97 3.57 -8.28
N VAL A 45 -1.33 4.05 -7.08
CA VAL A 45 -2.66 3.78 -6.50
C VAL A 45 -3.63 4.87 -6.93
N ARG A 46 -4.80 4.47 -7.45
CA ARG A 46 -5.86 5.40 -7.80
C ARG A 46 -6.58 5.92 -6.56
N ASP A 47 -7.00 7.19 -6.64
CA ASP A 47 -7.88 7.84 -5.67
C ASP A 47 -7.37 7.68 -4.22
N ILE A 48 -6.07 7.91 -3.99
CA ILE A 48 -5.39 7.76 -2.69
C ILE A 48 -6.11 8.50 -1.55
N GLU A 49 -6.87 9.55 -1.86
CA GLU A 49 -7.75 10.27 -0.92
C GLU A 49 -8.79 9.37 -0.22
N LEU A 50 -9.17 8.24 -0.82
CA LEU A 50 -10.11 7.27 -0.25
C LEU A 50 -9.51 6.54 0.96
N LEU A 51 -8.19 6.60 1.17
CA LEU A 51 -7.50 5.98 2.30
C LEU A 51 -8.07 6.40 3.65
N THR A 52 -8.59 7.62 3.74
CA THR A 52 -9.24 8.16 4.96
C THR A 52 -10.47 7.35 5.42
N GLN A 53 -11.04 6.52 4.55
CA GLN A 53 -12.20 5.66 4.84
C GLN A 53 -11.79 4.25 5.29
N LEU A 54 -10.50 3.89 5.23
CA LEU A 54 -10.00 2.61 5.71
C LEU A 54 -9.54 2.71 7.17
N HIS A 55 -10.05 1.81 8.01
CA HIS A 55 -9.76 1.78 9.45
C HIS A 55 -9.19 0.45 9.92
N ALA A 56 -9.23 -0.59 9.09
CA ALA A 56 -8.60 -1.87 9.36
C ALA A 56 -7.14 -1.85 8.86
N PRO A 57 -6.19 -2.46 9.58
CA PRO A 57 -4.83 -2.66 9.11
C PRO A 57 -4.77 -3.34 7.74
N VAL A 58 -3.96 -2.79 6.83
CA VAL A 58 -3.75 -3.37 5.50
C VAL A 58 -2.36 -3.99 5.41
N ARG A 59 -2.30 -5.31 5.28
CA ARG A 59 -1.08 -6.10 5.04
C ARG A 59 -0.88 -6.19 3.53
N ILE A 60 0.17 -5.58 3.01
CA ILE A 60 0.42 -5.49 1.57
C ILE A 60 1.52 -6.49 1.20
N VAL A 61 1.19 -7.49 0.38
CA VAL A 61 2.18 -8.34 -0.28
C VAL A 61 2.48 -7.71 -1.64
N LEU A 62 3.71 -7.22 -1.79
CA LEU A 62 4.09 -6.36 -2.90
C LEU A 62 5.15 -7.03 -3.78
N ALA A 63 4.86 -7.16 -5.07
CA ALA A 63 5.78 -7.68 -6.09
C ALA A 63 6.44 -6.55 -6.90
N GLY A 64 7.57 -6.83 -7.56
CA GLY A 64 8.20 -5.86 -8.47
C GLY A 64 9.03 -4.76 -7.78
N VAL A 65 9.58 -5.03 -6.59
CA VAL A 65 10.34 -4.05 -5.80
C VAL A 65 11.80 -3.98 -6.23
N ASP A 66 12.06 -3.55 -7.47
CA ASP A 66 13.43 -3.44 -8.00
C ASP A 66 14.08 -2.07 -7.74
N HIS A 67 13.26 -1.02 -7.64
CA HIS A 67 13.72 0.38 -7.62
C HIS A 67 13.23 1.17 -6.39
N GLY A 68 12.96 0.44 -5.31
CA GLY A 68 12.29 0.96 -4.13
C GLY A 68 10.79 0.66 -4.17
N ILE A 69 10.18 0.75 -2.99
CA ILE A 69 8.74 0.59 -2.80
C ILE A 69 8.04 1.90 -3.22
N ASN A 70 6.94 1.77 -3.95
CA ASN A 70 6.07 2.87 -4.31
C ASN A 70 5.50 3.53 -3.03
N GLU A 71 5.58 4.87 -2.99
CA GLU A 71 5.25 5.72 -1.86
C GLU A 71 3.79 5.57 -1.39
N ASP A 72 2.87 5.27 -2.31
CA ASP A 72 1.45 5.09 -1.99
C ASP A 72 1.23 3.84 -1.13
N TYR A 73 1.87 2.72 -1.44
CA TYR A 73 1.75 1.51 -0.62
C TYR A 73 2.36 1.71 0.78
N LEU A 74 3.49 2.43 0.88
CA LEU A 74 4.05 2.82 2.18
C LEU A 74 3.06 3.69 2.98
N THR A 75 2.42 4.64 2.31
CA THR A 75 1.42 5.52 2.89
C THR A 75 0.19 4.75 3.37
N ILE A 76 -0.30 3.77 2.58
CA ILE A 76 -1.43 2.90 2.96
C ILE A 76 -1.09 2.07 4.20
N ALA A 77 0.04 1.37 4.19
CA ALA A 77 0.48 0.56 5.32
C ALA A 77 0.67 1.42 6.59
N TYR A 78 1.30 2.60 6.44
CA TYR A 78 1.48 3.55 7.53
C TYR A 78 0.16 4.03 8.13
N ALA A 79 -0.75 4.55 7.30
CA ALA A 79 -1.99 5.18 7.75
C ALA A 79 -2.95 4.18 8.41
N THR A 80 -2.90 2.92 8.00
CA THR A 80 -3.78 1.86 8.50
C THR A 80 -3.19 1.08 9.68
N GLY A 81 -1.92 1.32 10.05
CA GLY A 81 -1.22 0.47 11.02
C GLY A 81 -0.90 -0.93 10.47
N GLY A 82 -0.86 -1.04 9.15
CA GLY A 82 -0.54 -2.24 8.39
C GLY A 82 0.96 -2.48 8.23
N SER A 83 1.31 -3.24 7.20
CA SER A 83 2.70 -3.63 6.90
C SER A 83 2.90 -3.90 5.40
N ILE A 84 4.15 -3.91 4.95
CA ILE A 84 4.52 -4.34 3.59
C ILE A 84 5.38 -5.58 3.68
N HIS A 85 5.14 -6.53 2.80
CA HIS A 85 5.85 -7.80 2.67
C HIS A 85 6.30 -7.94 1.22
N THR A 86 7.60 -7.91 0.99
CA THR A 86 8.20 -8.14 -0.33
C THR A 86 8.78 -9.55 -0.40
N LEU A 87 9.47 -9.89 -1.48
CA LEU A 87 10.17 -11.18 -1.56
C LEU A 87 11.42 -11.19 -0.66
N GLU A 88 12.03 -10.02 -0.43
CA GLU A 88 13.32 -9.85 0.22
C GLU A 88 13.21 -9.36 1.67
N GLU A 89 12.19 -8.57 2.01
CA GLU A 89 12.06 -7.95 3.34
C GLU A 89 10.60 -7.73 3.77
N ASP A 90 10.39 -7.75 5.09
CA ASP A 90 9.14 -7.38 5.73
C ASP A 90 9.31 -6.04 6.45
N VAL A 91 8.35 -5.13 6.26
CA VAL A 91 8.32 -3.78 6.82
C VAL A 91 7.08 -3.63 7.68
N GLU A 92 7.22 -3.90 8.99
CA GLU A 92 6.08 -4.01 9.92
C GLU A 92 5.78 -2.75 10.74
N THR A 93 6.77 -1.87 10.95
CA THR A 93 6.71 -0.83 12.00
C THR A 93 6.58 0.59 11.46
N LEU A 94 5.99 0.77 10.27
CA LEU A 94 5.89 2.08 9.61
C LEU A 94 5.10 3.09 10.47
N SER A 95 3.99 2.66 11.08
CA SER A 95 3.07 3.53 11.85
C SER A 95 3.68 4.19 13.09
N HIS A 96 4.90 3.79 13.49
CA HIS A 96 5.63 4.39 14.60
C HIS A 96 6.53 5.56 14.19
N LEU A 97 6.72 5.78 12.88
CA LEU A 97 7.56 6.86 12.36
C LEU A 97 6.91 8.22 12.61
N ALA A 98 7.71 9.17 13.08
CA ALA A 98 7.25 10.55 13.24
C ALA A 98 7.25 11.31 11.91
N ASP A 99 6.46 12.38 11.82
CA ASP A 99 6.53 13.30 10.67
C ASP A 99 7.95 13.90 10.56
N GLY A 100 8.49 13.88 9.34
CA GLY A 100 9.87 14.30 9.04
C GLY A 100 10.94 13.22 9.28
N GLU A 101 10.60 12.10 9.90
CA GLU A 101 11.53 10.99 10.11
C GLU A 101 11.94 10.35 8.79
N VAL A 102 13.19 9.89 8.71
CA VAL A 102 13.75 9.20 7.55
C VAL A 102 13.99 7.74 7.90
N VAL A 103 13.41 6.84 7.10
CA VAL A 103 13.58 5.40 7.21
C VAL A 103 14.34 4.89 5.99
N LYS A 104 15.19 3.87 6.19
CA LYS A 104 15.83 3.13 5.10
C LYS A 104 15.11 1.80 4.93
N ILE A 105 14.66 1.51 3.71
CA ILE A 105 13.98 0.27 3.32
C ILE A 105 14.70 -0.25 2.07
N GLY A 106 15.24 -1.47 2.15
CA GLY A 106 16.22 -1.94 1.18
C GLY A 106 17.39 -0.95 1.05
N ASP A 107 17.73 -0.56 -0.17
CA ASP A 107 18.76 0.46 -0.46
C ASP A 107 18.22 1.89 -0.54
N TYR A 108 16.92 2.08 -0.38
CA TYR A 108 16.23 3.35 -0.59
C TYR A 108 15.92 4.05 0.73
N ARG A 109 15.89 5.38 0.70
CA ARG A 109 15.56 6.21 1.86
C ARG A 109 14.25 6.93 1.61
N TYR A 110 13.37 6.92 2.60
CA TYR A 110 12.08 7.58 2.53
C TYR A 110 11.91 8.51 3.71
N ARG A 111 11.29 9.66 3.48
CA ARG A 111 10.91 10.60 4.53
C ARG A 111 9.40 10.61 4.68
N VAL A 112 8.93 10.55 5.92
CA VAL A 112 7.52 10.80 6.23
C VAL A 112 7.27 12.30 6.11
N ASN A 113 6.25 12.68 5.34
CA ASN A 113 5.79 14.04 5.20
C ASN A 113 4.26 14.10 5.28
N ARG A 114 3.75 14.60 6.41
CA ARG A 114 2.33 14.73 6.72
C ARG A 114 1.54 13.43 6.50
N GLY A 115 2.16 12.31 6.87
CA GLY A 115 1.59 10.97 6.73
C GLY A 115 1.78 10.32 5.37
N GLN A 116 2.40 11.01 4.40
CA GLN A 116 2.79 10.44 3.11
C GLN A 116 4.28 10.11 3.10
N PHE A 117 4.71 9.18 2.27
CA PHE A 117 6.12 8.88 2.07
C PHE A 117 6.66 9.63 0.85
N ILE A 118 7.91 10.07 0.94
CA ILE A 118 8.65 10.66 -0.19
C ILE A 118 10.01 9.98 -0.25
N GLN A 119 10.30 9.30 -1.34
CA GLN A 119 11.60 8.73 -1.64
C GLN A 119 12.62 9.85 -1.85
N LEU A 120 13.74 9.76 -1.15
CA LEU A 120 14.82 10.72 -1.25
C LEU A 120 15.77 10.27 -2.36
N SER A 121 15.96 11.12 -3.36
CA SER A 121 17.10 11.01 -4.27
C SER A 121 18.38 11.38 -3.52
N ASP A 122 19.43 10.58 -3.66
CA ASP A 122 20.79 10.97 -3.27
C ASP A 122 21.34 12.07 -4.17
#